data_AF-A0A2I0K1M2-F1
#
_entry.id   AF-A0A2I0K1M2-F1
#
_cell.length_a   1.000
_cell.length_b   1.000
_cell.length_c   1.000
_cell.angle_alpha   90.00
_cell.angle_beta   90.00
_cell.angle_gamma   90.00
#
_symmetry.space_group_name_H-M   'P 1'
#
loop_
_entity.id
_entity.type
_entity.pdbx_description
1 polymer ?
#
loop_
_entity_poly.entity_id
_entity_poly.type
_entity_poly.pdbx_seq_one_letter_code
_entity_poly.pdbx_strand_id
1 'polypeptide(L)'
;MAIVILVAVVSLLLSSISIKYPRQKGESLSSSDSEAASKKTSALREIHGVKVERSPPQSRLEGLGVSTWPTWSSGPSKFPWTFKSTETMYLVEGKVKVHVVVDGQEEEDWFEIGGGDLVVFPKGMNIVWNVVEAVNKHYYLDKDEDEAEAEPD
;
A
#
# COMPACT_ATOMS: atom_id res chain seq x y z
N MET A 1 -25.44 -37.56 1.58
CA MET A 1 -24.49 -38.53 0.99
C MET A 1 -24.16 -38.25 -0.50
N ALA A 2 -24.32 -37.02 -1.01
CA ALA A 2 -24.03 -36.70 -2.43
C ALA A 2 -22.77 -35.82 -2.66
N ILE A 3 -22.13 -35.32 -1.59
CA ILE A 3 -21.00 -34.36 -1.71
C ILE A 3 -19.63 -35.07 -1.71
N VAL A 4 -19.55 -36.31 -1.21
CA VAL A 4 -18.28 -37.04 -1.10
C VAL A 4 -17.81 -37.65 -2.44
N ILE A 5 -18.70 -37.79 -3.43
CA ILE A 5 -18.38 -38.43 -4.72
C ILE A 5 -17.65 -37.48 -5.67
N LEU A 6 -17.82 -36.16 -5.54
CA LEU A 6 -17.23 -35.18 -6.48
C LEU A 6 -15.70 -35.05 -6.32
N VAL A 7 -15.16 -35.30 -5.12
CA VAL A 7 -13.71 -35.19 -4.85
C VAL A 7 -12.93 -36.40 -5.41
N ALA A 8 -13.57 -37.56 -5.56
CA ALA A 8 -12.93 -38.78 -6.05
C ALA A 8 -12.73 -38.80 -7.59
N VAL A 9 -13.55 -38.06 -8.35
CA VAL A 9 -13.48 -38.09 -9.83
C VAL A 9 -12.41 -37.13 -10.38
N VAL A 10 -12.10 -36.03 -9.69
CA VAL A 10 -11.04 -35.09 -10.11
C VAL A 10 -9.64 -35.68 -9.90
N SER A 11 -9.47 -36.58 -8.93
CA SER A 11 -8.19 -37.22 -8.63
C SER A 11 -7.81 -38.36 -9.59
N LEU A 12 -8.70 -38.76 -10.52
CA LEU A 12 -8.45 -39.83 -11.49
C LEU A 12 -8.12 -39.32 -12.91
N LEU A 13 -8.11 -38.00 -13.15
CA LEU A 13 -7.82 -37.42 -14.47
C LEU A 13 -6.40 -36.85 -14.63
N LEU A 14 -5.51 -37.03 -13.65
CA LEU A 14 -4.10 -36.64 -13.77
C LEU A 14 -3.14 -37.81 -14.09
N SER A 15 -3.65 -39.01 -14.37
CA SER A 15 -2.81 -40.20 -14.50
C SER A 15 -2.43 -40.63 -15.93
N SER A 16 -2.76 -39.87 -16.98
CA SER A 16 -2.52 -40.32 -18.36
C SER A 16 -2.11 -39.21 -19.34
N ILE A 17 -0.99 -38.53 -19.10
CA ILE A 17 -0.29 -37.79 -20.16
C ILE A 17 1.22 -38.03 -20.03
N SER A 18 1.68 -39.20 -20.50
CA SER A 18 3.09 -39.42 -20.85
C SER A 18 3.33 -38.90 -22.26
N ILE A 19 3.59 -37.60 -22.39
CA ILE A 19 4.04 -37.02 -23.65
C ILE A 19 5.58 -36.99 -23.63
N LYS A 20 6.18 -37.96 -24.33
CA LYS A 20 7.58 -37.91 -24.78
C LYS A 20 7.66 -36.96 -25.97
N TYR A 21 8.43 -35.89 -25.86
CA TYR A 21 8.93 -35.12 -27.00
C TYR A 21 10.42 -34.77 -26.81
N PRO A 22 11.15 -34.49 -27.90
CA PRO A 22 12.48 -35.04 -28.15
C PRO A 22 13.63 -34.10 -27.77
N ARG A 23 14.80 -34.75 -27.72
CA ARG A 23 16.15 -34.18 -27.66
C ARG A 23 16.40 -33.18 -28.81
N GLN A 24 16.68 -31.92 -28.48
CA GLN A 24 17.42 -31.01 -29.36
C GLN A 24 18.67 -30.47 -28.65
N LYS A 25 19.75 -30.44 -29.42
CA LYS A 25 21.10 -30.04 -29.08
C LYS A 25 21.37 -28.73 -29.81
N GLY A 26 22.05 -27.82 -29.12
CA GLY A 26 22.61 -26.57 -29.64
C GLY A 26 21.66 -25.39 -29.49
N GLU A 27 22.06 -24.17 -29.17
CA GLU A 27 23.37 -23.53 -29.02
C GLU A 27 23.13 -22.21 -28.28
N SER A 28 24.20 -21.66 -27.71
CA SER A 28 24.33 -20.42 -26.93
C SER A 28 23.38 -19.27 -27.27
N LEU A 29 22.92 -18.52 -26.26
CA LEU A 29 22.98 -17.04 -26.22
C LEU A 29 22.54 -16.49 -24.85
N SER A 30 23.22 -15.42 -24.48
CA SER A 30 23.31 -14.76 -23.17
C SER A 30 21.97 -14.37 -22.56
N SER A 31 21.76 -14.80 -21.32
CA SER A 31 20.72 -14.34 -20.41
C SER A 31 20.94 -12.87 -20.01
N SER A 32 19.94 -12.03 -20.24
CA SER A 32 19.68 -10.87 -19.39
C SER A 32 18.17 -10.68 -19.39
N ASP A 33 17.56 -11.28 -18.39
CA ASP A 33 16.16 -11.08 -18.04
C ASP A 33 15.95 -9.61 -17.66
N SER A 34 15.36 -8.83 -18.56
CA SER A 34 14.73 -7.55 -18.25
C SER A 34 13.29 -7.62 -18.70
N GLU A 35 12.50 -8.42 -18.00
CA GLU A 35 11.05 -8.47 -18.13
C GLU A 35 10.39 -8.35 -16.74
N ALA A 36 10.57 -7.18 -16.12
CA ALA A 36 9.90 -6.82 -14.88
C ALA A 36 9.50 -5.33 -14.88
N ALA A 37 8.77 -4.91 -15.91
CA ALA A 37 8.20 -3.56 -15.97
C ALA A 37 6.85 -3.55 -16.69
N SER A 38 5.92 -4.44 -16.31
CA SER A 38 4.54 -4.35 -16.80
C SER A 38 3.55 -5.08 -15.89
N LYS A 39 3.29 -4.49 -14.72
CA LYS A 39 2.14 -4.77 -13.82
C LYS A 39 2.23 -3.83 -12.59
N LYS A 40 2.06 -2.52 -12.77
CA LYS A 40 2.15 -1.55 -11.65
C LYS A 40 1.01 -0.53 -11.56
N THR A 41 -0.16 -0.82 -12.13
CA THR A 41 -1.18 0.23 -12.33
C THR A 41 -2.51 -0.02 -11.64
N SER A 42 -2.77 -1.20 -11.05
CA SER A 42 -4.11 -1.48 -10.50
C SER A 42 -4.30 -1.14 -9.01
N ALA A 43 -3.21 -0.96 -8.23
CA ALA A 43 -3.28 -0.79 -6.78
C ALA A 43 -3.06 0.65 -6.27
N LEU A 44 -2.47 1.53 -7.09
CA LEU A 44 -2.23 2.93 -6.73
C LEU A 44 -3.41 3.79 -7.20
N ARG A 45 -3.97 4.59 -6.29
CA ARG A 45 -5.01 5.58 -6.57
C ARG A 45 -4.57 6.94 -6.06
N GLU A 46 -5.00 7.98 -6.73
CA GLU A 46 -4.82 9.36 -6.28
C GLU A 46 -6.19 9.99 -6.03
N ILE A 47 -6.42 10.46 -4.81
CA ILE A 47 -7.71 10.94 -4.32
C ILE A 47 -7.45 12.29 -3.64
N HIS A 48 -7.92 13.39 -4.23
CA HIS A 48 -7.67 14.76 -3.74
C HIS A 48 -6.16 15.07 -3.49
N GLY A 49 -5.26 14.50 -4.30
CA GLY A 49 -3.80 14.64 -4.14
C GLY A 49 -3.17 13.70 -3.10
N VAL A 50 -3.98 12.89 -2.40
CA VAL A 50 -3.52 11.80 -1.53
C VAL A 50 -3.25 10.57 -2.39
N LYS A 51 -2.04 10.01 -2.28
CA LYS A 51 -1.68 8.78 -3.00
C LYS A 51 -1.92 7.59 -2.09
N VAL A 52 -2.71 6.63 -2.54
CA VAL A 52 -3.05 5.40 -1.80
C VAL A 52 -2.63 4.20 -2.61
N GLU A 53 -1.63 3.46 -2.16
CA GLU A 53 -1.21 2.18 -2.71
C GLU A 53 -1.77 1.05 -1.83
N ARG A 54 -2.75 0.30 -2.37
CA ARG A 54 -3.41 -0.80 -1.67
C ARG A 54 -2.54 -2.06 -1.69
N SER A 55 -2.20 -2.60 -0.53
CA SER A 55 -1.41 -3.83 -0.38
C SER A 55 -0.13 -3.84 -1.24
N PRO A 56 0.79 -2.87 -1.04
CA PRO A 56 2.04 -2.83 -1.79
C PRO A 56 2.85 -4.11 -1.55
N PRO A 57 3.67 -4.55 -2.53
CA PRO A 57 4.52 -5.73 -2.35
C PRO A 57 5.53 -5.50 -1.22
N GLN A 58 5.93 -6.56 -0.53
CA GLN A 58 6.87 -6.47 0.59
C GLN A 58 8.19 -5.77 0.20
N SER A 59 8.72 -6.03 -1.01
CA SER A 59 9.92 -5.35 -1.52
C SER A 59 9.79 -3.83 -1.63
N ARG A 60 8.57 -3.31 -1.84
CA ARG A 60 8.27 -1.88 -1.83
C ARG A 60 8.37 -1.31 -0.41
N LEU A 61 7.82 -2.03 0.58
CA LEU A 61 7.89 -1.63 1.99
C LEU A 61 9.33 -1.70 2.54
N GLU A 62 10.07 -2.74 2.17
CA GLU A 62 11.49 -2.91 2.52
C GLU A 62 12.36 -1.84 1.89
N GLY A 63 12.16 -1.54 0.59
CA GLY A 63 12.89 -0.48 -0.11
C GLY A 63 12.64 0.92 0.46
N LEU A 64 11.51 1.13 1.14
CA LEU A 64 11.19 2.36 1.86
C LEU A 64 11.69 2.35 3.32
N GLY A 65 12.12 1.19 3.83
CA GLY A 65 12.52 1.03 5.22
C GLY A 65 11.38 1.20 6.22
N VAL A 66 10.14 0.86 5.85
CA VAL A 66 8.94 1.09 6.69
C VAL A 66 9.09 0.55 8.12
N SER A 67 9.80 -0.57 8.29
CA SER A 67 10.05 -1.18 9.60
C SER A 67 10.91 -0.34 10.54
N THR A 68 11.64 0.66 10.05
CA THR A 68 12.49 1.56 10.85
C THR A 68 11.78 2.87 11.19
N TRP A 69 10.63 3.14 10.57
CA TRP A 69 9.85 4.34 10.81
C TRP A 69 9.22 4.32 12.20
N PRO A 70 9.06 5.48 12.85
CA PRO A 70 8.32 5.58 14.10
C PRO A 70 6.88 5.07 13.94
N THR A 71 6.33 4.58 15.05
CA THR A 71 4.96 4.05 15.09
C THR A 71 4.02 5.01 15.80
N TRP A 72 2.74 4.94 15.42
CA TRP A 72 1.67 5.66 16.07
C TRP A 72 0.42 4.77 16.12
N SER A 73 -0.34 4.89 17.21
CA SER A 73 -1.58 4.14 17.39
C SER A 73 -2.68 5.01 17.99
N SER A 74 -3.93 4.74 17.59
CA SER A 74 -5.11 5.37 18.20
C SER A 74 -6.32 4.44 18.16
N GLY A 75 -7.14 4.51 19.20
CA GLY A 75 -8.47 3.91 19.19
C GLY A 75 -9.48 4.70 18.34
N PRO A 76 -10.73 4.20 18.23
CA PRO A 76 -11.80 4.90 17.55
C PRO A 76 -11.98 6.33 18.07
N SER A 77 -11.93 7.29 17.15
CA SER A 77 -11.87 8.73 17.45
C SER A 77 -12.08 9.55 16.18
N LYS A 78 -12.57 10.79 16.30
CA LYS A 78 -12.70 11.74 15.19
C LYS A 78 -12.03 13.06 15.59
N PHE A 79 -11.04 13.52 14.83
CA PHE A 79 -10.32 14.76 15.14
C PHE A 79 -9.78 15.45 13.87
N PRO A 80 -9.66 16.79 13.88
CA PRO A 80 -9.03 17.51 12.77
C PRO A 80 -7.52 17.27 12.77
N TRP A 81 -6.92 17.21 11.58
CA TRP A 81 -5.48 17.07 11.41
C TRP A 81 -4.97 17.92 10.25
N THR A 82 -3.79 18.51 10.44
CA THR A 82 -3.07 19.29 9.42
C THR A 82 -1.68 18.70 9.24
N PHE A 83 -1.35 18.31 8.02
CA PHE A 83 -0.02 17.80 7.68
C PHE A 83 0.98 18.94 7.55
N LYS A 84 1.89 19.10 8.51
CA LYS A 84 2.91 20.17 8.49
C LYS A 84 4.03 19.93 7.48
N SER A 85 4.25 18.67 7.12
CA SER A 85 5.21 18.21 6.13
C SER A 85 4.53 17.10 5.31
N THR A 86 5.09 16.71 4.17
CA THR A 86 4.59 15.53 3.45
C THR A 86 4.77 14.31 4.34
N GLU A 87 3.68 13.58 4.61
CA GLU A 87 3.70 12.40 5.47
C GLU A 87 3.41 11.15 4.62
N THR A 88 4.36 10.22 4.62
CA THR A 88 4.15 8.86 4.10
C THR A 88 3.86 7.95 5.28
N MET A 89 2.77 7.18 5.21
CA MET A 89 2.40 6.24 6.27
C MET A 89 2.02 4.88 5.71
N TYR A 90 2.35 3.84 6.46
CA TYR A 90 1.87 2.48 6.22
C TYR A 90 0.94 2.07 7.37
N LEU A 91 -0.33 1.81 7.07
CA LEU A 91 -1.28 1.32 8.05
C LEU A 91 -1.09 -0.19 8.21
N VAL A 92 -0.69 -0.62 9.40
CA VAL A 92 -0.55 -2.04 9.74
C VAL A 92 -1.93 -2.65 9.92
N GLU A 93 -2.80 -1.95 10.63
CA GLU A 93 -4.18 -2.35 10.90
C GLU A 93 -5.11 -1.13 11.05
N GLY A 94 -6.40 -1.41 11.13
CA GLY A 94 -7.44 -0.42 11.38
C GLY A 94 -8.17 0.05 10.13
N LYS A 95 -9.08 1.01 10.35
CA LYS A 95 -9.93 1.60 9.32
C LYS A 95 -10.19 3.06 9.65
N VAL A 96 -9.92 3.92 8.68
CA VAL A 96 -10.07 5.37 8.80
C VAL A 96 -10.89 5.88 7.63
N LYS A 97 -11.87 6.74 7.93
CA LYS A 97 -12.50 7.63 6.95
C LYS A 97 -11.81 8.97 6.98
N VAL A 98 -11.33 9.40 5.82
CA VAL A 98 -10.63 10.68 5.65
C VAL A 98 -11.58 11.64 4.94
N HIS A 99 -11.92 12.72 5.64
CA HIS A 99 -12.69 13.82 5.08
C HIS A 99 -11.73 14.98 4.77
N VAL A 100 -11.70 15.48 3.54
CA VAL A 100 -10.81 16.59 3.17
C VAL A 100 -11.43 17.90 3.63
N VAL A 101 -10.60 18.84 4.10
CA VAL A 101 -11.05 20.18 4.50
C VAL A 101 -10.43 21.21 3.54
N VAL A 102 -11.29 21.94 2.83
CA VAL A 102 -10.91 23.01 1.88
C VAL A 102 -11.52 24.31 2.37
N ASP A 103 -10.74 25.39 2.39
CA ASP A 103 -11.17 26.72 2.87
C ASP A 103 -11.86 26.72 4.25
N GLY A 104 -11.47 25.78 5.12
CA GLY A 104 -12.02 25.62 6.47
C GLY A 104 -13.34 24.85 6.55
N GLN A 105 -13.83 24.28 5.45
CA GLN A 105 -15.05 23.48 5.39
C GLN A 105 -14.74 22.01 5.10
N GLU A 106 -15.37 21.08 5.84
CA GLU A 106 -15.32 19.63 5.57
C GLU A 106 -16.10 19.35 4.28
N GLU A 107 -15.45 18.73 3.29
CA GLU A 107 -16.08 18.29 2.05
C GLU A 107 -17.13 17.20 2.34
N GLU A 108 -18.17 17.11 1.51
CA GLU A 108 -19.20 16.07 1.65
C GLU A 108 -18.63 14.66 1.38
N ASP A 109 -17.66 14.58 0.47
CA ASP A 109 -17.00 13.35 0.08
C ASP A 109 -15.87 12.93 1.03
N TRP A 110 -15.70 11.63 1.17
CA TRP A 110 -14.65 11.00 1.98
C TRP A 110 -14.15 9.74 1.32
N PHE A 111 -12.94 9.32 1.70
CA PHE A 111 -12.36 8.06 1.26
C PHE A 111 -11.87 7.23 2.44
N GLU A 112 -11.81 5.91 2.25
CA GLU A 112 -11.28 5.00 3.27
C GLU A 112 -9.83 4.64 3.01
N ILE A 113 -9.09 4.51 4.11
CA ILE A 113 -7.80 3.83 4.19
C ILE A 113 -7.83 2.87 5.37
N GLY A 114 -7.01 1.83 5.33
CA GLY A 114 -6.96 0.82 6.38
C GLY A 114 -5.74 -0.07 6.32
N GLY A 115 -5.75 -1.13 7.12
CA GLY A 115 -4.64 -2.08 7.21
C GLY A 115 -4.18 -2.59 5.84
N GLY A 116 -2.87 -2.52 5.61
CA GLY A 116 -2.21 -2.88 4.37
C GLY A 116 -2.02 -1.73 3.38
N ASP A 117 -2.51 -0.53 3.65
CA ASP A 117 -2.36 0.62 2.75
C ASP A 117 -1.07 1.39 3.01
N LEU A 118 -0.37 1.75 1.94
CA LEU A 118 0.69 2.77 1.95
C LEU A 118 0.12 4.07 1.39
N VAL A 119 0.15 5.13 2.19
CA VAL A 119 -0.54 6.39 1.92
C VAL A 119 0.44 7.56 2.00
N VAL A 120 0.35 8.50 1.05
CA VAL A 120 1.13 9.74 1.07
C VAL A 120 0.16 10.92 1.10
N PHE A 121 0.24 11.72 2.16
CA PHE A 121 -0.48 12.98 2.30
C PHE A 121 0.45 14.16 2.01
N PRO A 122 0.03 15.13 1.20
CA PRO A 122 0.85 16.29 0.88
C PRO A 122 0.91 17.28 2.06
N LYS A 123 2.03 17.98 2.16
CA LYS A 123 2.21 19.13 3.07
C LYS A 123 1.07 20.15 2.90
N GLY A 124 0.60 20.69 4.02
CA GLY A 124 -0.44 21.71 4.09
C GLY A 124 -1.87 21.19 4.00
N MET A 125 -2.08 19.89 3.76
CA MET A 125 -3.42 19.32 3.69
C MET A 125 -4.11 19.33 5.06
N ASN A 126 -5.37 19.77 5.08
CA ASN A 126 -6.26 19.69 6.23
C ASN A 126 -7.28 18.59 6.00
N ILE A 127 -7.52 17.79 7.03
CA ILE A 127 -8.51 16.72 6.99
C ILE A 127 -9.21 16.60 8.34
N VAL A 128 -10.34 15.90 8.35
CA VAL A 128 -10.88 15.28 9.55
C VAL A 128 -10.58 13.78 9.50
N TRP A 129 -9.78 13.35 10.46
CA TRP A 129 -9.38 11.96 10.64
C TRP A 129 -10.42 11.24 11.49
N ASN A 130 -11.16 10.30 10.90
CA ASN A 130 -12.20 9.53 11.58
C ASN A 130 -11.79 8.05 11.68
N VAL A 131 -11.18 7.69 12.80
CA VAL A 131 -10.78 6.32 13.14
C VAL A 131 -12.03 5.52 13.50
N VAL A 132 -12.41 4.58 12.64
CA VAL A 132 -13.57 3.70 12.82
C VAL A 132 -13.19 2.43 13.58
N GLU A 133 -12.05 1.85 13.22
CA GLU A 133 -11.42 0.71 13.90
C GLU A 133 -10.03 1.14 14.35
N ALA A 134 -9.56 0.67 15.51
CA ALA A 134 -8.28 1.07 16.08
C ALA A 134 -7.14 0.93 15.05
N VAL A 135 -6.31 1.96 14.94
CA VAL A 135 -5.24 2.07 13.94
C VAL A 135 -3.89 1.87 14.60
N ASN A 136 -3.03 1.15 13.90
CA ASN A 136 -1.59 1.15 14.11
C ASN A 136 -0.92 1.47 12.77
N LYS A 137 0.02 2.43 12.77
CA LYS A 137 0.73 2.84 11.56
C LYS A 137 2.21 3.08 11.81
N HIS A 138 3.01 2.85 10.78
CA HIS A 138 4.33 3.44 10.63
C HIS A 138 4.21 4.76 9.86
N TYR A 139 4.98 5.77 10.21
CA TYR A 139 4.94 7.05 9.50
C TYR A 139 6.33 7.66 9.31
N TYR A 140 6.52 8.36 8.20
CA TYR A 140 7.71 9.10 7.85
C TYR A 140 7.31 10.51 7.42
N LEU A 141 7.99 11.50 7.98
CA LEU A 141 7.82 12.92 7.63
C LEU A 141 9.00 13.34 6.77
N ASP A 142 8.73 13.92 5.60
CA ASP A 142 9.77 14.54 4.79
C ASP A 142 10.40 15.70 5.58
N LYS A 143 11.73 15.80 5.55
CA LYS A 143 12.44 16.90 6.22
C LYS A 143 12.20 18.16 5.41
N ASP A 144 11.67 19.19 6.06
CA ASP A 144 11.57 20.51 5.46
C ASP A 144 12.98 21.10 5.33
N GLU A 145 13.42 21.41 4.11
CA GLU A 145 14.75 21.99 3.83
C GLU A 145 14.85 23.47 4.27
N ASP A 146 13.78 24.04 4.80
CA ASP A 146 13.65 25.48 5.11
C ASP A 146 14.06 25.87 6.55
N GLU A 147 14.44 24.94 7.42
CA GLU A 147 14.87 25.24 8.81
C GLU A 147 16.39 25.45 8.98
N ALA A 148 17.17 25.53 7.89
CA ALA A 148 18.64 25.65 7.95
C ALA A 148 19.19 27.09 8.06
N GLU A 149 18.36 28.13 8.15
CA GLU A 149 18.79 29.54 8.02
C GLU A 149 18.45 30.44 9.22
N ALA A 150 18.40 29.91 10.45
CA ALA A 150 18.23 30.73 11.65
C ALA A 150 19.20 30.35 12.78
N GLU A 151 20.48 30.63 12.56
CA GLU A 151 21.46 30.77 13.66
C GLU A 151 21.40 32.22 14.19
N PRO A 152 21.22 32.43 15.51
CA PRO A 152 21.28 33.76 16.10
C PRO A 152 22.73 34.26 16.22
N ASP A 153 23.00 35.49 15.75
CA ASP A 153 24.21 36.28 16.05
C ASP A 153 24.37 36.56 17.57
#